data_AF-A0A6A4YYE7-F1
#
_entry.id   AF-A0A6A4YYE7-F1
#
_cell.length_a   1.000
_cell.length_b   1.000
_cell.length_c   1.000
_cell.angle_alpha   90.00
_cell.angle_beta   90.00
_cell.angle_gamma   90.00
#
_symmetry.space_group_name_H-M   'P 1'
#
loop_
_entity.id
_entity.type
_entity.pdbx_description
1 polymer ?
#
loop_
_entity_poly.entity_id
_entity_poly.type
_entity_poly.pdbx_seq_one_letter_code
_entity_poly.pdbx_strand_id
1 'polypeptide(L)'
;LLLKQEICNLIEWSVGNVNGLSSISGFMKNLGGCTQNGKLYWRLEEKQIVSIILKEWVQVESAQTIHIRKCILMGSPGVGKSTLLCLMVFYVVFEQKKNVLLYRKLMKSDQDNCLVYLGYENNQVKYWSLSNCEESIARAIYKKLRHEQEVWLMLDGFIYKDIPEGLRTFKMLATSQQVDLKDQERDHAYCCLHPCWKLKDLEHLGLLLNNWEADYVSKRYYYSGGSVCEFLRSSTLEIERGILTAITTEMTKWID
;
A
#
# COMPACT_ATOMS: atom_id res chain seq x y z
N LEU A 1 -2.87 -8.09 18.95
CA LEU A 1 -2.03 -7.14 18.18
C LEU A 1 -2.97 -6.16 17.49
N LEU A 2 -2.82 -4.86 17.75
CA LEU A 2 -3.71 -3.82 17.18
C LEU A 2 -3.73 -3.86 15.63
N LEU A 3 -2.60 -4.20 15.01
CA LEU A 3 -2.50 -4.44 13.55
C LEU A 3 -3.54 -5.43 13.01
N LYS A 4 -3.83 -6.50 13.76
CA LYS A 4 -4.83 -7.49 13.36
C LYS A 4 -6.24 -6.89 13.40
N GLN A 5 -6.57 -6.16 14.46
CA GLN A 5 -7.90 -5.56 14.63
C GLN A 5 -8.20 -4.54 13.53
N GLU A 6 -7.17 -3.82 13.08
CA GLU A 6 -7.32 -2.86 11.97
C GLU A 6 -7.57 -3.53 10.62
N ILE A 7 -7.24 -4.81 10.41
CA ILE A 7 -7.34 -5.45 9.08
C ILE A 7 -8.32 -6.62 9.00
N CYS A 8 -8.72 -7.21 10.13
CA CYS A 8 -9.48 -8.46 10.14
C CYS A 8 -10.82 -8.39 9.40
N ASN A 9 -11.42 -7.20 9.31
CA ASN A 9 -12.70 -6.98 8.64
C ASN A 9 -12.55 -6.22 7.31
N LEU A 10 -11.38 -6.26 6.67
CA LEU A 10 -11.09 -5.55 5.41
C LEU A 10 -12.19 -5.76 4.34
N ILE A 11 -12.69 -6.99 4.22
CA ILE A 11 -13.72 -7.35 3.23
C ILE A 11 -15.11 -6.81 3.57
N GLU A 12 -15.35 -6.50 4.84
CA GLU A 12 -16.62 -6.00 5.37
C GLU A 12 -16.67 -4.47 5.40
N TRP A 13 -15.54 -3.79 5.14
CA TRP A 13 -15.48 -2.35 5.11
C TRP A 13 -16.50 -1.74 4.15
N SER A 14 -17.23 -0.76 4.66
CA SER A 14 -18.25 -0.04 3.91
C SER A 14 -17.61 0.99 3.00
N VAL A 15 -18.08 1.06 1.75
CA VAL A 15 -17.66 2.08 0.79
C VAL A 15 -18.11 3.45 1.29
N GLY A 16 -17.24 4.45 1.17
CA GLY A 16 -17.49 5.81 1.65
C GLY A 16 -17.07 6.07 3.08
N ASN A 17 -16.60 5.05 3.81
CA ASN A 17 -16.11 5.23 5.18
C ASN A 17 -14.61 5.51 5.23
N VAL A 18 -14.19 6.21 6.28
CA VAL A 18 -12.77 6.36 6.66
C VAL A 18 -12.44 5.35 7.73
N ASN A 19 -11.47 4.47 7.45
CA ASN A 19 -10.99 3.46 8.37
C ASN A 19 -9.74 3.95 9.09
N GLY A 20 -9.68 3.68 10.41
CA GLY A 20 -8.52 3.95 11.25
C GLY A 20 -7.46 2.86 11.09
N LEU A 21 -6.24 3.28 10.79
CA LEU A 21 -5.07 2.46 10.48
C LEU A 21 -3.83 3.01 11.21
N SER A 22 -3.99 3.48 12.45
CA SER A 22 -2.92 4.16 13.19
C SER A 22 -1.75 3.22 13.49
N SER A 23 -2.03 1.96 13.80
CA SER A 23 -1.04 0.93 14.09
C SER A 23 -0.29 0.53 12.82
N ILE A 24 -1.01 0.26 11.73
CA ILE A 24 -0.41 -0.07 10.43
C ILE A 24 0.42 1.11 9.91
N SER A 25 -0.09 2.34 10.04
CA SER A 25 0.64 3.55 9.66
C SER A 25 1.88 3.75 10.50
N GLY A 26 1.81 3.52 11.81
CA GLY A 26 2.95 3.60 12.72
C GLY A 26 4.02 2.59 12.36
N PHE A 27 3.63 1.34 12.11
CA PHE A 27 4.53 0.27 11.68
C PHE A 27 5.24 0.61 10.37
N MET A 28 4.51 1.10 9.36
CA MET A 28 5.08 1.38 8.04
C MET A 28 5.81 2.72 7.96
N LYS A 29 5.78 3.56 9.00
CA LYS A 29 6.27 4.96 8.95
C LYS A 29 7.71 5.08 8.42
N ASN A 30 8.61 4.24 8.91
CA ASN A 30 10.02 4.23 8.52
C ASN A 30 10.33 3.26 7.36
N LEU A 31 9.29 2.66 6.79
CA LEU A 31 9.37 1.66 5.72
C LEU A 31 8.67 2.18 4.45
N GLY A 32 8.83 3.48 4.19
CA GLY A 32 8.20 4.21 3.07
C GLY A 32 6.79 4.73 3.32
N GLY A 33 6.19 4.43 4.48
CA GLY A 33 4.82 4.81 4.81
C GLY A 33 3.77 4.08 3.97
N CYS A 34 2.52 4.13 4.39
CA CYS A 34 1.41 3.57 3.60
C CYS A 34 0.13 4.42 3.67
N THR A 35 -0.07 5.25 4.67
CA THR A 35 -1.21 6.18 4.75
C THR A 35 -0.73 7.53 5.26
N GLN A 36 -1.54 8.58 5.05
CA GLN A 36 -1.33 9.86 5.71
C GLN A 36 -2.20 9.88 6.98
N ASN A 37 -1.57 10.09 8.13
CA ASN A 37 -2.21 10.21 9.45
C ASN A 37 -2.97 8.95 9.94
N GLY A 38 -2.66 7.76 9.41
CA GLY A 38 -3.33 6.54 9.85
C GLY A 38 -4.82 6.50 9.52
N LYS A 39 -5.25 7.18 8.46
CA LYS A 39 -6.63 7.16 7.97
C LYS A 39 -6.67 6.74 6.51
N LEU A 40 -7.70 6.00 6.13
CA LEU A 40 -7.93 5.59 4.74
C LEU A 40 -9.41 5.68 4.39
N TYR A 41 -9.73 6.50 3.40
CA TYR A 41 -11.05 6.50 2.77
C TYR A 41 -11.19 5.30 1.83
N TRP A 42 -12.25 4.52 2.01
CA TRP A 42 -12.47 3.27 1.28
C TRP A 42 -13.45 3.47 0.12
N ARG A 43 -12.97 3.40 -1.13
CA ARG A 43 -13.84 3.57 -2.31
C ARG A 43 -14.36 2.23 -2.82
N LEU A 44 -15.30 2.33 -3.76
CA LEU A 44 -15.80 1.17 -4.47
C LEU A 44 -14.65 0.47 -5.22
N GLU A 45 -13.73 1.25 -5.78
CA GLU A 45 -12.57 0.78 -6.54
C GLU A 45 -11.65 -0.10 -5.69
N GLU A 46 -11.25 0.33 -4.48
CA GLU A 46 -10.44 -0.52 -3.59
C GLU A 46 -11.19 -1.80 -3.21
N LYS A 47 -12.50 -1.70 -2.88
CA LYS A 47 -13.33 -2.88 -2.58
C LYS A 47 -13.38 -3.89 -3.73
N GLN A 48 -13.56 -3.41 -4.97
CA GLN A 48 -13.60 -4.26 -6.16
C GLN A 48 -12.24 -4.92 -6.42
N ILE A 49 -11.14 -4.17 -6.32
CA ILE A 49 -9.79 -4.69 -6.51
C ILE A 49 -9.50 -5.78 -5.47
N VAL A 50 -9.77 -5.54 -4.18
CA VAL A 50 -9.59 -6.55 -3.12
C VAL A 50 -10.44 -7.79 -3.40
N SER A 51 -11.70 -7.61 -3.79
CA SER A 51 -12.60 -8.74 -4.09
C SER A 51 -12.08 -9.61 -5.23
N ILE A 52 -11.57 -8.99 -6.30
CA ILE A 52 -10.95 -9.71 -7.43
C ILE A 52 -9.72 -10.48 -6.96
N ILE A 53 -8.83 -9.82 -6.21
CA ILE A 53 -7.59 -10.44 -5.73
C ILE A 53 -7.89 -11.66 -4.85
N LEU A 54 -8.79 -11.50 -3.87
CA LEU A 54 -9.16 -12.59 -2.97
C LEU A 54 -9.85 -13.72 -3.69
N LYS A 55 -10.72 -13.45 -4.67
CA LYS A 55 -11.36 -14.49 -5.48
C LYS A 55 -10.32 -15.33 -6.22
N GLU A 56 -9.35 -14.70 -6.88
CA GLU A 56 -8.29 -15.40 -7.61
C GLU A 56 -7.35 -16.18 -6.67
N TRP A 57 -7.18 -15.75 -5.42
CA TRP A 57 -6.38 -16.49 -4.44
C TRP A 57 -7.14 -17.64 -3.77
N VAL A 58 -8.46 -17.50 -3.54
CA VAL A 58 -9.30 -18.53 -2.89
C VAL A 58 -9.74 -19.63 -3.86
N GLN A 59 -10.12 -19.29 -5.11
CA GLN A 59 -10.57 -20.28 -6.10
C GLN A 59 -9.52 -21.35 -6.41
N VAL A 60 -8.27 -21.08 -6.06
CA VAL A 60 -7.14 -21.94 -6.31
C VAL A 60 -6.91 -22.98 -5.21
N GLU A 61 -7.34 -22.73 -3.96
CA GLU A 61 -7.14 -23.69 -2.86
C GLU A 61 -8.08 -24.91 -2.97
N SER A 62 -9.19 -24.81 -3.70
CA SER A 62 -10.20 -25.88 -3.84
C SER A 62 -9.99 -26.84 -5.02
N ALA A 63 -9.11 -26.52 -5.98
CA ALA A 63 -8.84 -27.35 -7.14
C ALA A 63 -7.38 -27.83 -7.08
N GLN A 64 -7.17 -29.14 -6.96
CA GLN A 64 -5.88 -29.78 -6.66
C GLN A 64 -4.72 -29.48 -7.63
N THR A 65 -4.92 -28.67 -8.68
CA THR A 65 -3.91 -28.33 -9.69
C THR A 65 -4.18 -26.97 -10.38
N ILE A 66 -4.42 -25.89 -9.64
CA ILE A 66 -4.39 -24.54 -10.24
C ILE A 66 -3.29 -23.73 -9.57
N HIS A 67 -2.43 -23.08 -10.35
CA HIS A 67 -1.38 -22.22 -9.82
C HIS A 67 -2.01 -20.90 -9.34
N ILE A 68 -1.72 -20.46 -8.11
CA ILE A 68 -2.15 -19.13 -7.64
C ILE A 68 -1.54 -18.08 -8.57
N ARG A 69 -2.39 -17.40 -9.34
CA ARG A 69 -1.98 -16.39 -10.32
C ARG A 69 -1.42 -15.15 -9.62
N LYS A 70 -0.41 -14.56 -10.23
CA LYS A 70 0.21 -13.31 -9.75
C LYS A 70 -0.73 -12.14 -10.04
N CYS A 71 -0.92 -11.29 -9.05
CA CYS A 71 -1.62 -10.01 -9.22
C CYS A 71 -0.60 -8.92 -9.56
N ILE A 72 -0.85 -8.16 -10.62
CA ILE A 72 -0.08 -6.97 -10.98
C ILE A 72 -1.02 -5.75 -10.88
N LEU A 73 -0.89 -5.01 -9.79
CA LEU A 73 -1.64 -3.80 -9.52
C LEU A 73 -0.95 -2.59 -10.19
N MET A 74 -1.52 -2.13 -11.29
CA MET A 74 -1.04 -1.02 -12.11
C MET A 74 -1.80 0.28 -11.80
N GLY A 75 -1.28 1.42 -12.22
CA GLY A 75 -2.00 2.70 -12.17
C GLY A 75 -1.05 3.87 -11.96
N SER A 76 -1.53 5.11 -12.18
CA SER A 76 -0.68 6.31 -12.10
C SER A 76 0.01 6.47 -10.74
N PRO A 77 1.17 7.15 -10.67
CA PRO A 77 1.80 7.50 -9.40
C PRO A 77 0.83 8.19 -8.43
N GLY A 78 0.92 7.86 -7.14
CA GLY A 78 0.17 8.56 -6.09
C GLY A 78 -1.32 8.20 -5.93
N VAL A 79 -1.87 7.24 -6.69
CA VAL A 79 -3.29 6.84 -6.59
C VAL A 79 -3.64 5.90 -5.43
N GLY A 80 -2.66 5.37 -4.69
CA GLY A 80 -2.90 4.49 -3.52
C GLY A 80 -2.49 3.02 -3.67
N LYS A 81 -1.83 2.63 -4.76
CA LYS A 81 -1.42 1.23 -5.01
C LYS A 81 -0.59 0.61 -3.88
N SER A 82 0.45 1.33 -3.43
CA SER A 82 1.33 0.86 -2.37
C SER A 82 0.60 0.75 -1.03
N THR A 83 -0.36 1.64 -0.77
CA THR A 83 -1.26 1.55 0.38
C THR A 83 -2.06 0.26 0.33
N LEU A 84 -2.72 0.00 -0.81
CA LEU A 84 -3.53 -1.20 -0.98
C LEU A 84 -2.69 -2.48 -0.86
N LEU A 85 -1.49 -2.51 -1.46
CA LEU A 85 -0.54 -3.61 -1.29
C LEU A 85 -0.19 -3.86 0.18
N CYS A 86 0.08 -2.80 0.95
CA CYS A 86 0.38 -2.94 2.39
C CYS A 86 -0.82 -3.54 3.14
N LEU A 87 -2.05 -3.11 2.85
CA LEU A 87 -3.25 -3.70 3.45
C LEU A 87 -3.35 -5.19 3.13
N MET A 88 -3.08 -5.57 1.88
CA MET A 88 -3.08 -6.98 1.46
C MET A 88 -2.00 -7.79 2.18
N VAL A 89 -0.81 -7.24 2.42
CA VAL A 89 0.24 -7.89 3.23
C VAL A 89 -0.30 -8.24 4.61
N PHE A 90 -0.88 -7.27 5.32
CA PHE A 90 -1.40 -7.50 6.67
C PHE A 90 -2.59 -8.45 6.66
N TYR A 91 -3.50 -8.32 5.69
CA TYR A 91 -4.66 -9.21 5.55
C TYR A 91 -4.23 -10.67 5.33
N VAL A 92 -3.31 -10.90 4.38
CA VAL A 92 -2.80 -12.25 4.06
C VAL A 92 -2.13 -12.91 5.27
N VAL A 93 -1.39 -12.13 6.06
CA VAL A 93 -0.82 -12.63 7.31
C VAL A 93 -1.93 -12.93 8.31
N PHE A 94 -2.71 -11.93 8.71
CA PHE A 94 -3.57 -12.08 9.88
C PHE A 94 -4.84 -12.93 9.64
N GLU A 95 -5.38 -12.91 8.43
CA GLU A 95 -6.62 -13.62 8.08
C GLU A 95 -6.37 -14.92 7.33
N GLN A 96 -5.40 -14.95 6.40
CA GLN A 96 -5.06 -16.19 5.67
C GLN A 96 -3.94 -17.01 6.32
N LYS A 97 -3.30 -16.49 7.37
CA LYS A 97 -2.19 -17.16 8.09
C LYS A 97 -1.02 -17.55 7.19
N LYS A 98 -0.75 -16.77 6.14
CA LYS A 98 0.38 -16.99 5.22
C LYS A 98 1.55 -16.07 5.59
N ASN A 99 2.76 -16.59 5.46
CA ASN A 99 3.96 -15.77 5.65
C ASN A 99 4.18 -14.87 4.43
N VAL A 100 4.54 -13.61 4.66
CA VAL A 100 4.74 -12.61 3.62
C VAL A 100 6.10 -11.96 3.76
N LEU A 101 6.79 -11.81 2.64
CA LEU A 101 7.97 -10.98 2.48
C LEU A 101 7.61 -9.83 1.53
N LEU A 102 7.58 -8.60 2.04
CA LEU A 102 7.36 -7.38 1.27
C LEU A 102 8.70 -6.73 0.97
N TYR A 103 9.03 -6.55 -0.32
CA TYR A 103 10.19 -5.77 -0.75
C TYR A 103 9.75 -4.53 -1.50
N ARG A 104 10.14 -3.35 -1.00
CA ARG A 104 9.73 -2.06 -1.53
C ARG A 104 10.92 -1.31 -2.09
N LYS A 105 10.83 -0.95 -3.37
CA LYS A 105 11.74 -0.01 -4.01
C LYS A 105 11.20 1.40 -3.82
N LEU A 106 11.83 2.17 -2.94
CA LEU A 106 11.42 3.54 -2.64
C LEU A 106 12.13 4.50 -3.60
N MET A 107 11.40 5.48 -4.12
CA MET A 107 11.92 6.44 -5.12
C MET A 107 12.10 7.85 -4.57
N LYS A 108 11.95 8.07 -3.27
CA LYS A 108 12.24 9.36 -2.65
C LYS A 108 13.74 9.46 -2.42
N SER A 109 14.34 10.63 -2.70
CA SER A 109 15.79 10.88 -2.60
C SER A 109 16.39 10.48 -1.25
N ASP A 110 15.58 10.52 -0.19
CA ASP A 110 16.03 10.32 1.19
C ASP A 110 15.49 9.00 1.79
N GLN A 111 14.98 8.09 0.95
CA GLN A 111 14.47 6.79 1.40
C GLN A 111 15.05 5.67 0.56
N ASP A 112 15.80 4.79 1.22
CA ASP A 112 16.30 3.58 0.59
C ASP A 112 15.24 2.48 0.55
N ASN A 113 15.47 1.48 -0.30
CA ASN A 113 14.64 0.30 -0.38
C ASN A 113 14.50 -0.38 0.99
N CYS A 114 13.36 -1.01 1.24
CA CYS A 114 13.13 -1.71 2.51
C CYS A 114 12.52 -3.09 2.30
N LEU A 115 12.88 -4.00 3.19
CA LEU A 115 12.41 -5.37 3.23
C LEU A 115 11.67 -5.59 4.54
N VAL A 116 10.50 -6.22 4.48
CA VAL A 116 9.66 -6.49 5.65
C VAL A 116 9.20 -7.92 5.57
N TYR A 117 9.43 -8.68 6.63
CA TYR A 117 8.85 -10.02 6.80
C TYR A 117 7.80 -9.99 7.89
N LEU A 118 6.67 -10.63 7.62
CA LEU A 118 5.62 -10.90 8.60
C LEU A 118 5.16 -12.35 8.40
N GLY A 119 5.16 -13.15 9.46
CA GLY A 119 4.77 -14.55 9.37
C GLY A 119 4.46 -15.16 10.73
N TYR A 120 4.14 -16.45 10.73
CA TYR A 120 3.84 -17.21 11.94
C TYR A 120 5.03 -18.07 12.35
N GLU A 121 5.46 -17.93 13.59
CA GLU A 121 6.39 -18.84 14.24
C GLU A 121 5.75 -19.28 15.56
N ASN A 122 5.61 -20.59 15.79
CA ASN A 122 5.01 -21.16 17.00
C ASN A 122 3.63 -20.55 17.34
N ASN A 123 2.74 -20.44 16.36
CA ASN A 123 1.41 -19.83 16.47
C ASN A 123 1.38 -18.35 16.90
N GLN A 124 2.52 -17.65 16.84
CA GLN A 124 2.60 -16.22 17.09
C GLN A 124 3.07 -15.49 15.83
N VAL A 125 2.49 -14.31 15.57
CA VAL A 125 2.97 -13.46 14.48
C VAL A 125 4.33 -12.88 14.88
N LYS A 126 5.34 -13.18 14.07
CA LYS A 126 6.68 -12.58 14.14
C LYS A 126 6.88 -11.69 12.93
N TYR A 127 7.65 -10.63 13.14
CA TYR A 127 8.03 -9.73 12.07
C TYR A 127 9.44 -9.21 12.30
N TRP A 128 10.06 -8.81 11.20
CA TRP A 128 11.30 -8.04 11.20
C TRP A 128 11.35 -7.19 9.93
N SER A 129 12.18 -6.16 9.95
CA SER A 129 12.36 -5.28 8.80
C SER A 129 13.81 -4.86 8.66
N LEU A 130 14.25 -4.70 7.41
CA LEU A 130 15.52 -4.10 7.04
C LEU A 130 15.23 -2.81 6.28
N SER A 131 15.63 -1.68 6.84
CA SER A 131 15.81 -0.45 6.06
C SER A 131 17.07 -0.57 5.21
N ASN A 132 17.12 0.20 4.12
CA ASN A 132 18.29 0.29 3.24
C ASN A 132 18.72 -1.07 2.68
N CYS A 133 17.74 -1.91 2.34
CA CYS A 133 17.97 -3.27 1.89
C CYS A 133 18.30 -3.30 0.39
N GLU A 134 19.53 -3.67 0.06
CA GLU A 134 19.92 -3.91 -1.32
C GLU A 134 19.15 -5.09 -1.94
N GLU A 135 19.00 -5.05 -3.27
CA GLU A 135 18.31 -6.12 -4.02
C GLU A 135 19.00 -7.47 -3.87
N SER A 136 20.34 -7.49 -3.86
CA SER A 136 21.16 -8.69 -3.66
C SER A 136 20.83 -9.38 -2.33
N ILE A 137 20.71 -8.60 -1.26
CA ILE A 137 20.36 -9.05 0.09
C ILE A 137 18.93 -9.56 0.13
N ALA A 138 17.97 -8.79 -0.41
CA ALA A 138 16.56 -9.20 -0.48
C ALA A 138 16.38 -10.54 -1.22
N ARG A 139 17.09 -10.73 -2.34
CA ARG A 139 17.10 -11.99 -3.10
C ARG A 139 17.68 -13.15 -2.29
N ALA A 140 18.78 -12.95 -1.58
CA ALA A 140 19.40 -13.98 -0.75
C ALA A 140 18.46 -14.43 0.38
N ILE A 141 17.84 -13.48 1.08
CA ILE A 141 16.89 -13.75 2.16
C ILE A 141 15.66 -14.49 1.61
N TYR A 142 15.06 -14.00 0.53
CA TYR A 142 13.90 -14.64 -0.06
C TYR A 142 14.18 -16.08 -0.53
N LYS A 143 15.36 -16.31 -1.14
CA LYS A 143 15.79 -17.66 -1.52
C LYS A 143 15.86 -18.57 -0.31
N LYS A 144 16.51 -18.12 0.78
CA LYS A 144 16.61 -18.89 2.02
C LYS A 144 15.24 -19.21 2.62
N LEU A 145 14.38 -18.20 2.79
CA LEU A 145 13.04 -18.38 3.36
C LEU A 145 12.20 -19.38 2.57
N ARG A 146 12.26 -19.35 1.23
CA ARG A 146 11.51 -20.29 0.38
C ARG A 146 11.99 -21.74 0.46
N HIS A 147 13.24 -21.97 0.88
CA HIS A 147 13.72 -23.33 1.12
C HIS A 147 13.23 -23.89 2.46
N GLU A 148 12.99 -23.01 3.45
CA GLU A 148 12.60 -23.40 4.81
C GLU A 148 11.08 -23.46 4.98
N GLN A 149 10.31 -22.62 4.28
CA GLN A 149 8.87 -22.49 4.46
C GLN A 149 8.16 -21.86 3.25
N GLU A 150 6.83 -22.03 3.19
CA GLU A 150 6.00 -21.28 2.25
C GLU A 150 6.02 -19.79 2.63
N VAL A 151 6.43 -18.93 1.69
CA VAL A 151 6.41 -17.47 1.87
C VAL A 151 5.97 -16.79 0.59
N TRP A 152 5.06 -15.83 0.71
CA TRP A 152 4.55 -15.03 -0.39
C TRP A 152 5.40 -13.77 -0.54
N LEU A 153 6.02 -13.61 -1.70
CA LEU A 153 6.73 -12.37 -2.02
C LEU A 153 5.77 -11.33 -2.58
N MET A 154 5.79 -10.13 -2.01
CA MET A 154 5.06 -8.96 -2.47
C MET A 154 6.05 -7.85 -2.83
N LEU A 155 5.85 -7.21 -3.99
CA LEU A 155 6.78 -6.23 -4.55
C LEU A 155 6.10 -4.87 -4.71
N ASP A 156 6.79 -3.80 -4.32
CA ASP A 156 6.32 -2.41 -4.47
C ASP A 156 7.36 -1.57 -5.21
N GLY A 157 6.92 -0.79 -6.20
CA GLY A 157 7.78 0.17 -6.91
C GLY A 157 8.69 -0.44 -7.99
N PHE A 158 8.54 -1.72 -8.31
CA PHE A 158 9.31 -2.39 -9.37
C PHE A 158 8.70 -2.15 -10.76
N ILE A 159 9.57 -2.09 -11.75
CA ILE A 159 9.21 -2.16 -13.17
C ILE A 159 9.12 -3.65 -13.53
N TYR A 160 7.98 -4.10 -14.06
CA TYR A 160 7.71 -5.54 -14.27
C TYR A 160 8.80 -6.25 -15.07
N LYS A 161 9.27 -5.63 -16.17
CA LYS A 161 10.30 -6.19 -17.05
C LYS A 161 11.69 -6.25 -16.40
N ASP A 162 11.93 -5.40 -15.40
CA ASP A 162 13.22 -5.28 -14.72
C ASP A 162 13.26 -6.08 -13.40
N ILE A 163 12.22 -6.88 -13.11
CA ILE A 163 12.23 -7.72 -11.92
C ILE A 163 13.33 -8.80 -12.09
N PRO A 164 14.29 -8.87 -11.16
CA PRO A 164 15.38 -9.82 -11.22
C PRO A 164 14.85 -11.25 -11.07
N GLU A 165 15.49 -12.22 -11.72
CA GLU A 165 15.05 -13.62 -11.78
C GLU A 165 14.70 -14.23 -10.41
N GLY A 166 15.47 -13.88 -9.37
CA GLY A 166 15.25 -14.36 -8.00
C GLY A 166 13.95 -13.85 -7.34
N LEU A 167 13.33 -12.79 -7.86
CA LEU A 167 12.11 -12.17 -7.33
C LEU A 167 10.88 -12.38 -8.22
N ARG A 168 11.02 -13.00 -9.40
CA ARG A 168 9.90 -13.18 -10.38
C ARG A 168 8.77 -14.09 -9.90
N THR A 169 8.94 -14.76 -8.76
CA THR A 169 7.94 -15.66 -8.16
C THR A 169 6.99 -14.95 -7.19
N PHE A 170 6.99 -13.62 -7.19
CA PHE A 170 6.07 -12.78 -6.42
C PHE A 170 4.60 -13.16 -6.65
N LYS A 171 3.77 -12.92 -5.63
CA LYS A 171 2.31 -13.09 -5.66
C LYS A 171 1.57 -11.80 -5.98
N MET A 172 2.11 -10.66 -5.55
CA MET A 172 1.54 -9.35 -5.86
C MET A 172 2.64 -8.33 -6.17
N LEU A 173 2.42 -7.52 -7.20
CA LEU A 173 3.26 -6.38 -7.57
C LEU A 173 2.41 -5.12 -7.61
N ALA A 174 2.82 -4.06 -6.94
CA ALA A 174 2.31 -2.70 -7.17
C ALA A 174 3.31 -1.91 -8.03
N THR A 175 2.88 -1.47 -9.20
CA THR A 175 3.74 -0.75 -10.16
C THR A 175 3.03 0.43 -10.80
N SER A 176 3.76 1.52 -11.04
CA SER A 176 3.24 2.70 -11.73
C SER A 176 3.38 2.61 -13.26
N GLN A 177 3.99 1.55 -13.78
CA GLN A 177 4.16 1.36 -15.21
C GLN A 177 3.05 0.51 -15.82
N GLN A 178 2.87 0.65 -17.13
CA GLN A 178 2.05 -0.28 -17.91
C GLN A 178 2.74 -1.64 -17.98
N VAL A 179 1.94 -2.70 -17.96
CA VAL A 179 2.43 -4.07 -18.07
C VAL A 179 1.67 -4.79 -19.18
N ASP A 180 2.41 -5.11 -20.24
CA ASP A 180 1.93 -5.94 -21.33
C ASP A 180 2.31 -7.39 -21.06
N LEU A 181 1.34 -8.17 -20.57
CA LEU A 181 1.49 -9.60 -20.42
C LEU A 181 1.39 -10.30 -21.79
N LYS A 182 2.37 -11.15 -22.09
CA LYS A 182 2.29 -12.08 -23.22
C LYS A 182 1.25 -13.16 -22.93
N ASP A 183 0.72 -13.81 -23.96
CA ASP A 183 -0.38 -14.79 -23.82
C ASP A 183 -0.06 -15.90 -22.81
N GLN A 184 1.13 -16.48 -22.87
CA GLN A 184 1.57 -17.52 -21.93
C GLN A 184 1.68 -17.03 -20.48
N GLU A 185 1.90 -15.73 -20.26
CA GLU A 185 1.95 -15.17 -18.91
C GLU A 185 0.55 -14.96 -18.33
N ARG A 186 -0.48 -14.81 -19.19
CA ARG A 186 -1.87 -14.58 -18.76
C ARG A 186 -2.45 -15.79 -18.03
N ASP A 187 -1.95 -16.99 -18.29
CA ASP A 187 -2.35 -18.18 -17.54
C ASP A 187 -1.89 -18.13 -16.07
N HIS A 188 -0.84 -17.35 -15.78
CA HIS A 188 -0.18 -17.31 -14.47
C HIS A 188 -0.19 -15.93 -13.81
N ALA A 189 -0.64 -14.89 -14.49
CA ALA A 189 -0.71 -13.53 -13.98
C ALA A 189 -1.91 -12.78 -14.56
N TYR A 190 -2.41 -11.81 -13.80
CA TYR A 190 -3.41 -10.85 -14.27
C TYR A 190 -3.05 -9.45 -13.81
N CYS A 191 -3.53 -8.47 -14.57
CA CYS A 191 -3.37 -7.06 -14.26
C CYS A 191 -4.66 -6.50 -13.66
N CYS A 192 -4.54 -5.78 -12.55
CA CYS A 192 -5.60 -4.95 -11.99
C CYS A 192 -5.21 -3.48 -12.13
N LEU A 193 -6.07 -2.66 -12.72
CA LEU A 193 -5.85 -1.22 -12.77
C LEU A 193 -6.42 -0.60 -11.50
N HIS A 194 -5.58 0.14 -10.77
CA HIS A 194 -5.99 1.05 -9.73
C HIS A 194 -6.28 2.41 -10.35
N PRO A 195 -7.56 2.77 -10.54
CA PRO A 195 -7.91 4.00 -11.23
C PRO A 195 -7.55 5.23 -10.39
N CYS A 196 -7.34 6.35 -11.08
CA CYS A 196 -7.24 7.66 -10.46
C CYS A 196 -8.49 7.97 -9.62
N TRP A 197 -8.32 8.87 -8.66
CA TRP A 197 -9.41 9.31 -7.82
C TRP A 197 -10.38 10.18 -8.62
N LYS A 198 -11.69 9.94 -8.45
CA LYS A 198 -12.74 10.79 -9.01
C LYS A 198 -12.88 12.04 -8.15
N LEU A 199 -13.28 13.15 -8.75
CA LEU A 199 -13.54 14.40 -8.02
C LEU A 199 -14.47 14.17 -6.83
N LYS A 200 -15.58 13.46 -7.03
CA LYS A 200 -16.54 13.13 -5.96
C LYS A 200 -15.89 12.40 -4.78
N ASP A 201 -14.98 11.46 -5.02
CA ASP A 201 -14.29 10.75 -3.94
C ASP A 201 -13.37 11.68 -3.16
N LEU A 202 -12.72 12.61 -3.85
CA LEU A 202 -11.82 13.60 -3.25
C LEU A 202 -12.57 14.71 -2.51
N GLU A 203 -13.79 15.05 -2.92
CA GLU A 203 -14.69 15.94 -2.17
C GLU A 203 -15.03 15.32 -0.81
N HIS A 204 -15.41 14.04 -0.80
CA HIS A 204 -15.68 13.32 0.45
C HIS A 204 -14.41 13.20 1.31
N LEU A 205 -13.29 12.83 0.71
CA LEU A 205 -12.01 12.74 1.42
C LEU A 205 -11.59 14.07 2.03
N GLY A 206 -11.64 15.15 1.25
CA GLY A 206 -11.24 16.50 1.67
C GLY A 206 -12.12 17.03 2.80
N LEU A 207 -13.43 16.82 2.71
CA LEU A 207 -14.38 17.14 3.77
C LEU A 207 -14.07 16.35 5.06
N LEU A 208 -13.91 15.02 4.96
CA LEU A 208 -13.75 14.16 6.13
C LEU A 208 -12.40 14.32 6.84
N LEU A 209 -11.32 14.61 6.10
CA LEU A 209 -9.99 14.72 6.67
C LEU A 209 -9.63 16.13 7.13
N ASN A 210 -10.02 17.14 6.37
CA ASN A 210 -9.54 18.51 6.57
C ASN A 210 -10.66 19.56 6.58
N ASN A 211 -11.93 19.15 6.48
CA ASN A 211 -13.09 20.05 6.35
C ASN A 211 -12.92 21.06 5.19
N TRP A 212 -12.39 20.59 4.06
CA TRP A 212 -12.16 21.42 2.88
C TRP A 212 -13.46 21.70 2.12
N GLU A 213 -13.63 22.95 1.71
CA GLU A 213 -14.75 23.38 0.87
C GLU A 213 -14.62 22.86 -0.58
N ALA A 214 -15.75 22.74 -1.27
CA ALA A 214 -15.82 22.16 -2.61
C ALA A 214 -14.96 22.92 -3.64
N ASP A 215 -14.93 24.26 -3.61
CA ASP A 215 -14.09 25.07 -4.51
C ASP A 215 -12.60 24.78 -4.30
N TYR A 216 -12.19 24.62 -3.04
CA TYR A 216 -10.82 24.27 -2.69
C TYR A 216 -10.45 22.86 -3.19
N VAL A 217 -11.32 21.88 -2.96
CA VAL A 217 -11.14 20.51 -3.47
C VAL A 217 -11.03 20.50 -4.99
N SER A 218 -11.92 21.22 -5.69
CA SER A 218 -11.95 21.29 -7.15
C SER A 218 -10.62 21.80 -7.70
N LYS A 219 -10.09 22.91 -7.17
CA LYS A 219 -8.77 23.42 -7.53
C LYS A 219 -7.67 22.38 -7.34
N ARG A 220 -7.70 21.66 -6.20
CA ARG A 220 -6.72 20.60 -5.89
C ARG A 220 -6.83 19.39 -6.81
N TYR A 221 -8.04 19.04 -7.21
CA TYR A 221 -8.27 17.97 -8.17
C TYR A 221 -7.62 18.29 -9.53
N TYR A 222 -7.82 19.50 -10.05
CA TYR A 222 -7.32 19.88 -11.38
C TYR A 222 -5.80 19.86 -11.51
N TYR A 223 -5.05 20.23 -10.45
CA TYR A 223 -3.59 20.12 -10.51
C TYR A 223 -3.06 18.73 -10.10
N SER A 224 -3.77 17.97 -9.26
CA SER A 224 -3.32 16.63 -8.83
C SER A 224 -3.63 15.53 -9.84
N GLY A 225 -4.57 15.76 -10.77
CA GLY A 225 -4.95 14.78 -11.79
C GLY A 225 -5.53 13.48 -11.21
N GLY A 226 -6.11 13.53 -10.01
CA GLY A 226 -6.61 12.35 -9.30
C GLY A 226 -5.54 11.53 -8.57
N SER A 227 -4.32 12.04 -8.42
CA SER A 227 -3.32 11.53 -7.48
C SER A 227 -3.69 11.95 -6.06
N VAL A 228 -4.10 10.99 -5.21
CA VAL A 228 -4.41 11.31 -3.80
C VAL A 228 -3.18 11.78 -3.03
N CYS A 229 -1.99 11.30 -3.42
CA CYS A 229 -0.73 11.75 -2.84
C CYS A 229 -0.48 13.25 -3.08
N GLU A 230 -0.66 13.73 -4.31
CA GLU A 230 -0.50 15.17 -4.62
C GLU A 230 -1.70 15.98 -4.12
N PHE A 231 -2.91 15.41 -4.14
CA PHE A 231 -4.11 16.05 -3.60
C PHE A 231 -3.97 16.40 -2.12
N LEU A 232 -3.40 15.51 -1.30
CA LEU A 232 -3.23 15.73 0.14
C LEU A 232 -1.92 16.46 0.51
N ARG A 233 -1.04 16.74 -0.46
CA ARG A 233 0.25 17.38 -0.20
C ARG A 233 0.09 18.83 0.26
N SER A 234 0.59 19.20 1.44
CA SER A 234 0.50 20.58 1.92
C SER A 234 0.95 21.60 0.87
N SER A 235 0.09 22.57 0.58
CA SER A 235 0.42 23.71 -0.27
C SER A 235 1.38 24.66 0.45
N THR A 236 2.14 25.46 -0.31
CA THR A 236 3.07 26.45 0.27
C THR A 236 2.37 27.38 1.25
N LEU A 237 1.15 27.81 0.94
CA LEU A 237 0.32 28.64 1.82
C LEU A 237 -0.06 27.93 3.13
N GLU A 238 -0.36 26.62 3.09
CA GLU A 238 -0.64 25.83 4.29
C GLU A 238 0.61 25.65 5.16
N ILE A 239 1.78 25.49 4.52
CA ILE A 239 3.07 25.40 5.22
C ILE A 239 3.39 26.74 5.90
N GLU A 240 3.28 27.86 5.17
CA GLU A 240 3.51 29.21 5.68
C GLU A 240 2.57 29.54 6.85
N ARG A 241 1.27 29.24 6.71
CA ARG A 241 0.29 29.42 7.79
C ARG A 241 0.61 28.55 9.01
N GLY A 242 1.03 27.30 8.79
CA GLY A 242 1.48 26.40 9.85
C GLY A 242 2.67 26.96 10.62
N ILE A 243 3.67 27.49 9.91
CA ILE A 243 4.85 28.13 10.51
C ILE A 243 4.44 29.36 11.33
N LEU A 244 3.63 30.27 10.76
CA LEU A 244 3.17 31.48 11.45
C LEU A 244 2.36 31.14 12.71
N THR A 245 1.50 30.13 12.64
CA THR A 245 0.70 29.67 13.79
C THR A 245 1.60 29.10 14.88
N ALA A 246 2.59 28.28 14.52
CA ALA A 246 3.55 27.72 15.47
C ALA A 246 4.38 28.81 16.16
N ILE A 247 4.92 29.78 15.40
CA ILE A 247 5.66 30.93 15.95
C ILE A 247 4.79 31.72 16.93
N THR A 248 3.55 32.02 16.54
CA THR A 248 2.63 32.80 17.37
C THR A 248 2.29 32.06 18.66
N THR A 249 2.04 30.75 18.58
CA THR A 249 1.74 29.90 19.75
C THR A 249 2.94 29.75 20.68
N GLU A 250 4.15 29.70 20.13
CA GLU A 250 5.38 29.70 20.93
C GLU A 250 5.52 31.04 21.66
N MET A 251 5.34 32.17 20.96
CA MET A 251 5.45 33.51 21.53
C MET A 251 4.45 33.77 22.67
N THR A 252 3.22 33.26 22.59
CA THR A 252 2.27 33.39 23.70
C THR A 252 2.72 32.65 24.96
N LYS A 253 3.44 31.53 24.84
CA LYS A 253 4.00 30.79 26.00
C LYS A 253 5.15 31.51 26.70
N TRP A 254 5.75 32.51 26.07
CA TRP A 254 6.82 33.33 26.68
C TRP A 254 6.31 34.63 27.30
N ILE A 255 5.01 34.93 27.13
CA ILE A 255 4.36 36.15 27.64
C ILE A 255 3.52 35.85 28.90
N ASP A 256 3.31 34.57 29.22
CA ASP A 256 2.79 34.08 30.50
C ASP A 256 3.93 33.62 31.43
#